data_AF-A0A916BI84-F1
#
_entry.id   AF-A0A916BI84-F1
#
_cell.length_a   1.000
_cell.length_b   1.000
_cell.length_c   1.000
_cell.angle_alpha   90.00
_cell.angle_beta   90.00
_cell.angle_gamma   90.00
#
_symmetry.space_group_name_H-M   'P 1'
#
loop_
_entity.id
_entity.type
_entity.pdbx_description
1 polymer ?
#
loop_
_entity_poly.entity_id
_entity_poly.type
_entity_poly.pdbx_seq_one_letter_code
_entity_poly.pdbx_strand_id
1 'polypeptide(L)'
;MNSRAIKLDIPLLTKALPIPLIAAAVLAVLDMLSVSFGIFTSLIYLALWIFCGVWYTQLVLKAGNRPGVINLAVNGALVGAAASFVYQVLIWLERVLRVGGQTVDVAGLLVTLLYVAIIAGLGAVAWFAFQTDKR
;
A
#
# COMPACT_ATOMS: atom_id res chain seq x y z
N MET A 1 -13.35 31.04 -5.01
CA MET A 1 -12.14 30.21 -4.91
C MET A 1 -12.57 28.79 -4.59
N ASN A 2 -12.61 27.89 -5.58
CA ASN A 2 -12.97 26.49 -5.35
C ASN A 2 -11.78 25.80 -4.68
N SER A 3 -11.90 25.48 -3.40
CA SER A 3 -10.96 24.57 -2.74
C SER A 3 -10.93 23.27 -3.53
N ARG A 4 -9.81 22.99 -4.20
CA ARG A 4 -9.45 21.67 -4.73
C ARG A 4 -9.22 20.72 -3.54
N ALA A 5 -10.26 20.51 -2.74
CA ALA A 5 -10.19 19.64 -1.59
C ALA A 5 -9.84 18.24 -2.09
N ILE A 6 -8.80 17.66 -1.52
CA ILE A 6 -8.44 16.27 -1.74
C ILE A 6 -9.67 15.44 -1.32
N LYS A 7 -10.29 14.75 -2.27
CA LYS A 7 -11.48 13.94 -2.00
C LYS A 7 -11.07 12.52 -1.67
N LEU A 8 -11.35 12.12 -0.43
CA LEU A 8 -11.20 10.75 0.02
C LEU A 8 -12.44 9.95 -0.40
N ASP A 9 -12.23 8.90 -1.20
CA ASP A 9 -13.32 8.04 -1.67
C ASP A 9 -13.52 6.88 -0.68
N ILE A 10 -14.03 7.21 0.51
CA ILE A 10 -14.20 6.27 1.63
C ILE A 10 -14.92 4.96 1.21
N PRO A 11 -16.01 5.00 0.41
CA PRO A 11 -16.69 3.77 -0.02
C PRO A 11 -15.81 2.86 -0.88
N LEU A 12 -14.97 3.43 -1.76
CA LEU A 12 -14.05 2.64 -2.59
C LEU A 12 -12.81 2.21 -1.80
N LEU A 13 -12.29 3.06 -0.92
CA LEU A 13 -11.18 2.71 -0.02
C LEU A 13 -11.51 1.49 0.85
N THR A 14 -12.67 1.49 1.50
CA THR A 14 -13.09 0.36 2.36
C THR A 14 -13.24 -0.95 1.59
N LYS A 15 -13.67 -0.89 0.32
CA LYS A 15 -13.72 -2.05 -0.57
C LYS A 15 -12.34 -2.47 -1.10
N ALA A 16 -11.44 -1.52 -1.27
CA ALA A 16 -10.10 -1.77 -1.81
C ALA A 16 -9.15 -2.37 -0.77
N LEU A 17 -9.34 -2.08 0.52
CA LEU A 17 -8.43 -2.47 1.60
C LEU A 17 -8.24 -3.98 1.81
N PRO A 18 -9.26 -4.85 1.80
CA PRO A 18 -9.11 -6.23 2.26
C PRO A 18 -8.01 -7.02 1.53
N ILE A 19 -7.91 -6.88 0.20
CA ILE A 19 -6.98 -7.66 -0.62
C ILE A 19 -5.51 -7.24 -0.40
N PRO A 20 -5.13 -5.96 -0.52
CA PRO A 20 -3.81 -5.45 -0.15
C PRO A 20 -3.41 -5.79 1.29
N LEU A 21 -4.36 -5.72 2.24
CA LEU A 21 -4.09 -6.06 3.64
C LEU A 21 -3.76 -7.55 3.81
N ILE A 22 -4.54 -8.44 3.18
CA ILE A 22 -4.25 -9.89 3.18
C ILE A 22 -2.90 -10.16 2.54
N ALA A 23 -2.60 -9.53 1.39
CA ALA A 23 -1.32 -9.73 0.70
C ALA A 23 -0.12 -9.27 1.56
N ALA A 24 -0.25 -8.13 2.26
CA ALA A 24 0.74 -7.66 3.21
C ALA A 24 0.90 -8.58 4.43
N ALA A 25 -0.20 -9.14 4.95
CA ALA A 25 -0.16 -10.12 6.03
C ALA A 25 0.53 -11.42 5.60
N VAL A 26 0.22 -11.94 4.40
CA VAL A 26 0.90 -13.12 3.85
C VAL A 26 2.40 -12.86 3.70
N LEU A 27 2.78 -11.68 3.19
CA LEU A 27 4.20 -11.33 3.07
C LEU A 27 4.89 -11.25 4.43
N ALA A 28 4.23 -10.70 5.45
CA ALA A 28 4.77 -10.68 6.81
C ALA A 28 4.98 -12.11 7.36
N VAL A 29 4.03 -13.02 7.14
CA VAL A 29 4.17 -14.42 7.56
C VAL A 29 5.34 -15.10 6.83
N LEU A 30 5.50 -14.88 5.53
CA LEU A 30 6.64 -15.43 4.77
C LEU A 30 7.98 -14.94 5.34
N ASP A 31 8.05 -13.68 5.74
CA ASP A 31 9.24 -13.08 6.35
C ASP A 31 9.54 -13.68 7.73
N MET A 32 8.50 -13.89 8.56
CA MET A 32 8.63 -14.56 9.87
C MET A 32 9.12 -16.02 9.76
N LEU A 33 8.77 -16.68 8.67
CA LEU A 33 9.23 -18.03 8.31
C LEU A 33 10.61 -18.02 7.65
N SER A 34 11.25 -16.85 7.50
CA SER A 34 12.56 -16.67 6.87
C SER A 34 12.61 -17.21 5.44
N VAL A 35 11.48 -17.15 4.72
CA VAL A 35 11.41 -17.52 3.30
C VAL A 35 12.14 -16.46 2.49
N SER A 36 13.42 -16.71 2.24
CA SER A 36 14.26 -15.82 1.43
C SER A 36 14.12 -16.15 -0.05
N PHE A 37 13.70 -15.16 -0.84
CA PHE A 37 13.73 -15.23 -2.30
C PHE A 37 15.06 -14.70 -2.87
N GLY A 38 16.10 -14.55 -2.03
CA GLY A 38 17.39 -14.00 -2.42
C GLY A 38 17.26 -12.57 -2.96
N ILE A 39 17.90 -12.31 -4.10
CA ILE A 39 17.86 -10.99 -4.79
C ILE A 39 16.45 -10.56 -5.21
N PHE A 40 15.50 -11.49 -5.35
CA PHE A 40 14.13 -11.17 -5.75
C PHE A 40 13.27 -10.66 -4.60
N THR A 41 13.73 -10.81 -3.35
CA THR A 41 12.99 -10.38 -2.17
C THR A 41 12.62 -8.90 -2.26
N SER A 42 13.59 -8.02 -2.53
CA SER A 42 13.32 -6.57 -2.64
C SER A 42 12.34 -6.23 -3.78
N LEU A 43 12.37 -6.97 -4.89
CA LEU A 43 11.47 -6.79 -6.02
C LEU A 43 10.03 -7.22 -5.70
N ILE A 44 9.86 -8.33 -4.98
CA ILE A 44 8.55 -8.81 -4.54
C ILE A 44 7.91 -7.80 -3.58
N TYR A 45 8.69 -7.25 -2.65
CA TYR A 45 8.22 -6.21 -1.73
C TYR A 45 7.82 -4.94 -2.49
N LEU A 46 8.66 -4.48 -3.42
CA LEU A 46 8.33 -3.32 -4.26
C LEU A 46 7.05 -3.57 -5.07
N ALA A 47 6.90 -4.76 -5.67
CA ALA A 47 5.74 -5.14 -6.45
C ALA A 47 4.46 -5.15 -5.60
N LEU A 48 4.52 -5.60 -4.35
CA LEU A 48 3.38 -5.54 -3.43
C LEU A 48 2.91 -4.10 -3.18
N TRP A 49 3.86 -3.19 -2.93
CA TRP A 49 3.53 -1.79 -2.67
C TRP A 49 2.95 -1.10 -3.90
N ILE A 50 3.49 -1.38 -5.09
CA ILE A 50 2.91 -0.93 -6.36
C ILE A 50 1.51 -1.52 -6.53
N PHE A 51 1.33 -2.82 -6.26
CA PHE A 51 0.07 -3.53 -6.37
C PHE A 51 -1.04 -2.87 -5.54
N CYS A 52 -0.74 -2.37 -4.34
CA CYS A 52 -1.72 -1.65 -3.51
C CYS A 52 -2.37 -0.47 -4.26
N GLY A 53 -1.56 0.33 -4.95
CA GLY A 53 -2.03 1.46 -5.75
C GLY A 53 -2.75 1.06 -7.03
N VAL A 54 -2.20 0.08 -7.73
CA VAL A 54 -2.79 -0.50 -8.96
C VAL A 54 -4.18 -1.07 -8.66
N TRP A 55 -4.31 -1.82 -7.57
CA TRP A 55 -5.55 -2.47 -7.16
C TRP A 55 -6.66 -1.45 -6.89
N TYR A 56 -6.34 -0.41 -6.11
CA TYR A 56 -7.28 0.69 -5.87
C TYR A 56 -7.74 1.33 -7.19
N THR A 57 -6.81 1.62 -8.08
CA THR A 57 -7.10 2.24 -9.38
C THR A 57 -7.97 1.34 -10.25
N GLN A 58 -7.72 0.04 -10.26
CA GLN A 58 -8.54 -0.92 -10.98
C GLN A 58 -9.98 -0.94 -10.48
N LEU A 59 -10.21 -0.83 -9.17
CA LEU A 59 -11.55 -0.73 -8.58
C LEU A 59 -12.25 0.57 -8.94
N VAL A 60 -11.54 1.70 -8.87
CA VAL A 60 -12.05 3.02 -9.29
C VAL A 60 -12.51 2.99 -10.75
N LEU A 61 -11.67 2.45 -11.64
CA LEU A 61 -11.98 2.32 -13.07
C LEU A 61 -13.17 1.37 -13.32
N LYS A 62 -13.24 0.25 -12.58
CA LYS A 62 -14.39 -0.68 -12.64
C LYS A 62 -15.69 -0.05 -12.15
N ALA A 63 -15.62 0.86 -11.19
CA ALA A 63 -16.77 1.63 -10.71
C ALA A 63 -17.23 2.74 -11.68
N GLY A 64 -16.51 2.95 -12.79
CA GLY A 64 -16.82 4.00 -13.75
C GLY A 64 -16.34 5.40 -13.33
N ASN A 65 -15.63 5.52 -12.21
CA ASN A 65 -15.12 6.80 -11.70
C ASN A 65 -13.84 7.21 -12.43
N ARG A 66 -13.72 8.50 -12.76
CA ARG A 66 -12.49 9.12 -13.29
C ARG A 66 -12.06 10.28 -12.39
N PRO A 67 -11.53 9.99 -11.19
CA PRO A 67 -11.06 11.03 -10.29
C PRO A 67 -9.82 11.72 -10.88
N GLY A 68 -9.59 12.97 -10.46
CA GLY A 68 -8.35 13.67 -10.81
C GLY A 68 -7.11 12.94 -10.26
N VAL A 69 -5.99 13.09 -10.95
CA VAL A 69 -4.71 12.39 -10.66
C VAL A 69 -4.29 12.52 -9.20
N ILE A 70 -4.43 13.71 -8.61
CA ILE A 70 -4.07 13.97 -7.21
C ILE A 70 -4.93 13.16 -6.24
N ASN A 71 -6.26 13.10 -6.47
CA ASN A 71 -7.15 12.30 -5.61
C ASN A 71 -6.83 10.82 -5.75
N LEU A 72 -6.54 10.34 -6.96
CA LEU A 72 -6.16 8.96 -7.19
C LEU A 72 -4.85 8.61 -6.45
N ALA A 73 -3.83 9.46 -6.58
CA ALA A 73 -2.55 9.29 -5.91
C ALA A 73 -2.70 9.22 -4.39
N VAL A 74 -3.47 10.14 -3.80
CA VAL A 74 -3.68 10.17 -2.34
C VAL A 74 -4.44 8.93 -1.86
N ASN A 75 -5.52 8.55 -2.53
CA ASN A 75 -6.28 7.37 -2.12
C ASN A 75 -5.46 6.07 -2.31
N GLY A 76 -4.70 5.95 -3.40
CA GLY A 76 -3.77 4.83 -3.60
C GLY A 76 -2.66 4.79 -2.53
N ALA A 77 -2.13 5.95 -2.16
CA ALA A 77 -1.14 6.09 -1.09
C ALA A 77 -1.70 5.64 0.27
N LEU A 78 -2.97 5.95 0.57
CA LEU A 78 -3.63 5.49 1.80
C LEU A 78 -3.78 3.97 1.86
N VAL A 79 -4.10 3.33 0.73
CA VAL A 79 -4.16 1.86 0.67
C VAL A 79 -2.78 1.25 0.92
N GLY A 80 -1.73 1.82 0.31
CA GLY A 80 -0.34 1.40 0.57
C GLY A 80 0.09 1.60 2.03
N ALA A 81 -0.23 2.75 2.61
CA ALA A 81 0.07 3.06 4.01
C ALA A 81 -0.63 2.08 4.96
N ALA A 82 -1.91 1.79 4.73
CA ALA A 82 -2.66 0.84 5.55
C ALA A 82 -2.10 -0.59 5.45
N ALA A 83 -1.76 -1.05 4.24
CA ALA A 83 -1.14 -2.36 4.03
C ALA A 83 0.24 -2.45 4.70
N SER A 84 1.07 -1.41 4.56
CA SER A 84 2.38 -1.33 5.23
C SER A 84 2.26 -1.34 6.75
N PHE A 85 1.27 -0.62 7.30
CA PHE A 85 1.01 -0.62 8.73
C PHE A 85 0.72 -2.03 9.24
N VAL A 86 -0.14 -2.79 8.55
CA VAL A 86 -0.43 -4.19 8.91
C VAL A 86 0.84 -5.05 8.86
N TYR A 87 1.62 -4.97 7.78
CA TYR A 87 2.88 -5.70 7.68
C TYR A 87 3.82 -5.39 8.85
N GLN A 88 4.04 -4.11 9.15
CA GLN A 88 4.96 -3.67 10.20
C GLN A 88 4.49 -4.08 11.60
N VAL A 89 3.19 -3.99 11.90
CA VAL A 89 2.62 -4.45 13.18
C VAL A 89 2.85 -5.93 13.37
N LEU A 90 2.64 -6.75 12.33
CA LEU A 90 2.87 -8.19 12.39
C LEU A 90 4.35 -8.51 12.67
N ILE A 91 5.27 -7.91 11.92
CA ILE A 91 6.72 -8.11 12.15
C ILE A 91 7.16 -7.63 13.54
N TRP A 92 6.64 -6.48 13.99
CA TRP A 92 6.93 -6.00 15.34
C TRP A 92 6.44 -6.98 16.41
N LEU A 93 5.22 -7.52 16.29
CA LEU A 93 4.71 -8.53 17.22
C LEU A 93 5.61 -9.77 17.27
N GLU A 94 6.07 -10.27 16.11
CA GLU A 94 7.02 -11.39 16.06
C GLU A 94 8.32 -11.07 16.80
N ARG A 95 8.90 -9.88 16.59
CA ARG A 95 10.13 -9.47 17.28
C ARG A 95 9.93 -9.30 18.79
N VAL A 96 8.81 -8.72 19.23
CA VAL A 96 8.47 -8.60 20.66
C VAL A 96 8.41 -9.98 21.32
N LEU A 97 7.79 -10.96 20.65
CA LEU A 97 7.64 -12.32 21.17
C LEU A 97 8.96 -13.11 21.16
N ARG A 98 9.81 -12.94 20.15
CA ARG A 98 11.06 -13.71 19.99
C ARG A 98 12.24 -13.15 20.77
N VAL A 99 12.38 -11.82 20.84
CA VAL A 99 13.60 -11.16 21.35
C VAL A 99 13.41 -10.61 22.77
N GLY A 100 12.19 -10.61 23.30
CA GLY A 100 11.93 -10.24 24.70
C GLY A 100 11.97 -8.73 24.92
N GLY A 101 10.99 -8.02 24.35
CA GLY A 101 10.77 -6.59 24.58
C GLY A 101 11.54 -5.67 23.64
N GLN A 102 11.03 -5.52 22.42
CA GLN A 102 11.46 -4.47 21.50
C GLN A 102 10.44 -3.32 21.50
N THR A 103 10.90 -2.11 21.80
CA THR A 103 10.10 -0.89 21.62
C THR A 103 9.89 -0.63 20.13
N VAL A 104 8.69 -0.18 19.76
CA VAL A 104 8.39 0.25 18.38
C VAL A 104 9.29 1.44 18.04
N ASP A 105 10.12 1.31 17.00
CA ASP A 105 10.78 2.47 16.38
C ASP A 105 9.75 3.25 15.57
N VAL A 106 9.13 4.24 16.22
CA VAL A 106 8.07 5.06 15.63
C VAL A 106 8.60 5.89 14.46
N ALA A 107 9.85 6.35 14.52
CA ALA A 107 10.44 7.15 13.45
C ALA A 107 10.69 6.29 12.21
N GLY A 108 11.31 5.13 12.39
CA GLY A 108 11.47 4.14 11.32
C GLY A 108 10.13 3.73 10.70
N LEU A 109 9.12 3.48 11.54
CA LEU A 109 7.78 3.12 11.09
C LEU A 109 7.13 4.20 10.22
N LEU A 110 7.20 5.47 10.65
CA LEU A 110 6.65 6.59 9.89
C LEU A 110 7.38 6.80 8.55
N VAL A 111 8.71 6.65 8.54
CA VAL A 111 9.50 6.74 7.31
C VAL A 111 9.14 5.63 6.34
N THR A 112 9.02 4.39 6.82
CA THR A 112 8.59 3.25 5.99
C THR A 112 7.17 3.43 5.47
N LEU A 113 6.24 3.89 6.31
CA LEU A 113 4.87 4.19 5.87
C LEU A 113 4.84 5.23 4.76
N LEU A 114 5.60 6.32 4.91
CA LEU A 114 5.67 7.39 3.92
C LEU A 114 6.25 6.86 2.59
N TYR A 115 7.34 6.11 2.65
CA TYR A 115 7.98 5.52 1.48
C TYR A 115 7.01 4.59 0.71
N VAL A 116 6.33 3.69 1.42
CA VAL A 116 5.37 2.77 0.80
C VAL A 116 4.14 3.51 0.25
N ALA A 117 3.66 4.52 0.98
CA ALA A 117 2.54 5.35 0.53
C ALA A 117 2.88 6.07 -0.79
N ILE A 118 4.10 6.60 -0.93
CA ILE A 118 4.56 7.23 -2.18
C ILE A 118 4.58 6.21 -3.31
N ILE A 119 5.15 5.02 -3.10
CA ILE A 119 5.19 3.97 -4.13
C ILE A 119 3.78 3.56 -4.57
N ALA A 120 2.88 3.34 -3.62
CA ALA A 120 1.50 2.97 -3.92
C ALA A 120 0.77 4.11 -4.66
N GLY A 121 0.97 5.36 -4.25
CA GLY A 121 0.43 6.52 -4.96
C GLY A 121 0.93 6.61 -6.40
N LEU A 122 2.23 6.39 -6.63
CA LEU A 122 2.82 6.36 -7.97
C LEU A 122 2.29 5.19 -8.81
N GLY A 123 2.16 3.99 -8.22
CA GLY A 123 1.60 2.82 -8.87
C GLY A 123 0.14 3.04 -9.31
N ALA A 124 -0.65 3.74 -8.48
CA ALA A 124 -2.01 4.11 -8.82
C ALA A 124 -2.08 5.02 -10.05
N VAL A 125 -1.27 6.09 -10.04
CA VAL A 125 -1.21 7.05 -11.16
C VAL A 125 -0.69 6.40 -12.44
N ALA A 126 0.39 5.62 -12.35
CA ALA A 126 0.98 4.93 -13.49
C ALA A 126 -0.02 3.97 -14.15
N TRP A 127 -0.76 3.20 -13.34
CA TRP A 127 -1.78 2.31 -13.86
C TRP A 127 -2.95 3.04 -14.51
N PHE A 128 -3.38 4.15 -13.91
CA PHE A 128 -4.45 4.97 -14.49
C PHE A 128 -4.04 5.53 -15.84
N ALA A 129 -2.85 6.14 -15.93
CA ALA A 129 -2.30 6.68 -17.18
C ALA A 129 -2.22 5.59 -18.27
N PHE A 130 -1.68 4.42 -17.92
CA PHE A 130 -1.59 3.28 -18.84
C PHE A 130 -2.94 2.80 -19.37
N GLN A 131 -3.98 2.81 -18.52
CA GLN A 131 -5.33 2.39 -18.92
C GLN A 131 -6.07 3.47 -19.73
N THR A 132 -5.73 4.75 -19.53
CA THR A 132 -6.31 5.85 -20.31
C THR A 132 -5.65 6.01 -21.67
N ASP A 133 -4.33 5.77 -21.79
CA ASP A 133 -3.61 5.85 -23.08
C ASP A 133 -3.99 4.72 -24.05
N LYS A 134 -4.55 3.62 -23.53
CA LYS A 134 -5.01 2.47 -24.31
C LYS A 134 -6.44 2.62 -24.88
N ARG A 135 -7.13 3.71 -24.57
CA ARG A 135 -8.49 4.01 -25.08
C ARG A 135 -8.42 5.08 -26.16
#